data_AF-A0A8H7GET8-F1
#
_entry.id   AF-A0A8H7GET8-F1
#
_cell.length_a   1.000
_cell.length_b   1.000
_cell.length_c   1.000
_cell.angle_alpha   90.00
_cell.angle_beta   90.00
_cell.angle_gamma   90.00
#
_symmetry.space_group_name_H-M   'P 1'
#
loop_
_entity.id
_entity.type
_entity.pdbx_description
1 polymer ?
#
loop_
_entity_poly.entity_id
_entity_poly.type
_entity_poly.pdbx_seq_one_letter_code
_entity_poly.pdbx_strand_id
1 'polypeptide(L)'
;MSGSRLTSLAVSWTYFAPNTLREASFRSKAQFKKRFQRMLKHDFYSPGELVIVRNSQVDKSLNKKTKPRYLGPFEIVRRTKGGSYVLQELDGTIVRQGMATFRLYPYITRNSPLLDKISPKDEAFYGSDSNLDEDEWEY
;
A
#
# COMPACT_ATOMS: atom_id res chain seq x y z
N MET A 1 -0.59 -25.32 68.13
CA MET A 1 -1.66 -24.34 67.82
C MET A 1 -1.00 -22.98 67.83
N SER A 2 -0.97 -22.18 66.77
CA SER A 2 -2.06 -21.72 65.92
C SER A 2 -1.47 -21.33 64.55
N GLY A 3 -2.16 -21.69 63.47
CA GLY A 3 -1.84 -21.18 62.15
C GLY A 3 -2.45 -19.80 61.93
N SER A 4 -1.86 -18.99 61.06
CA SER A 4 -2.65 -18.08 60.23
C SER A 4 -1.93 -17.75 58.93
N ARG A 5 -2.76 -17.61 57.91
CA ARG A 5 -2.50 -17.50 56.48
C ARG A 5 -2.08 -16.08 56.15
N LEU A 6 -1.13 -15.90 55.24
CA LEU A 6 -1.07 -14.72 54.38
C LEU A 6 -0.43 -15.08 53.02
N THR A 7 -1.19 -15.75 52.16
CA THR A 7 -0.92 -15.78 50.71
C THR A 7 -1.81 -14.76 50.03
N SER A 8 -1.37 -13.51 50.04
CA SER A 8 -1.92 -12.42 49.25
C SER A 8 -0.72 -11.56 48.93
N LEU A 9 -0.44 -11.34 47.64
CA LEU A 9 0.45 -10.33 47.03
C LEU A 9 1.34 -10.89 45.90
N ALA A 10 1.52 -12.20 45.76
CA ALA A 10 2.40 -12.77 44.72
C ALA A 10 1.75 -13.04 43.35
N VAL A 11 0.48 -12.62 43.13
CA VAL A 11 -0.25 -12.86 41.86
C VAL A 11 -0.52 -11.57 41.07
N SER A 12 -0.24 -10.36 41.59
CA SER A 12 -0.60 -9.10 40.91
C SER A 12 0.49 -8.45 40.05
N TRP A 13 1.69 -9.05 39.93
CA TRP A 13 2.82 -8.45 39.19
C TRP A 13 3.14 -9.06 37.82
N THR A 14 2.32 -9.99 37.32
CA THR A 14 2.42 -10.52 35.94
C THR A 14 1.24 -10.13 35.05
N TYR A 15 0.18 -9.55 35.63
CA TYR A 15 -1.07 -9.27 34.91
C TYR A 15 -1.17 -7.83 34.35
N PHE A 16 -0.38 -6.89 34.87
CA PHE A 16 -0.51 -5.46 34.53
C PHE A 16 0.28 -5.01 33.28
N ALA A 17 1.50 -5.51 33.09
CA ALA A 17 2.35 -5.17 31.93
C ALA A 17 1.79 -5.56 30.53
N PRO A 18 1.12 -6.71 30.33
CA PRO A 18 0.64 -7.08 28.99
C PRO A 18 -0.59 -6.29 28.52
N ASN A 19 -1.39 -5.74 29.43
CA ASN A 19 -2.63 -5.01 29.07
C ASN A 19 -2.35 -3.57 28.62
N THR A 20 -1.37 -2.89 29.24
CA THR A 20 -0.97 -1.53 28.86
C THR A 20 -0.33 -1.47 27.47
N LEU A 21 0.49 -2.46 27.11
CA LEU A 21 1.08 -2.60 25.78
C LEU A 21 0.02 -2.82 24.70
N ARG A 22 -1.02 -3.61 25.01
CA ARG A 22 -2.17 -3.82 24.12
C ARG A 22 -2.94 -2.53 23.90
N GLU A 23 -3.27 -1.80 24.96
CA GLU A 23 -3.96 -0.50 24.86
C GLU A 23 -3.15 0.53 24.07
N ALA A 24 -1.85 0.63 24.31
CA ALA A 24 -0.97 1.51 23.54
C ALA A 24 -0.95 1.12 22.04
N SER A 25 -0.92 -0.18 21.75
CA SER A 25 -1.00 -0.69 20.38
C SER A 25 -2.32 -0.36 19.71
N PHE A 26 -3.45 -0.46 20.43
CA PHE A 26 -4.78 -0.09 19.92
C PHE A 26 -4.89 1.42 19.67
N ARG A 27 -4.36 2.26 20.57
CA ARG A 27 -4.33 3.72 20.41
C ARG A 27 -3.50 4.13 19.19
N SER A 28 -2.31 3.53 19.01
CA SER A 28 -1.46 3.78 17.84
C SER A 28 -2.15 3.36 16.53
N LYS A 29 -2.79 2.18 16.49
CA LYS A 29 -3.59 1.73 15.34
C LYS A 29 -4.74 2.69 15.03
N ALA A 30 -5.46 3.19 16.05
CA ALA A 30 -6.56 4.12 15.88
C ALA A 30 -6.09 5.47 15.33
N GLN A 31 -4.98 6.02 15.86
CA GLN A 31 -4.38 7.25 15.36
C GLN A 31 -3.89 7.11 13.91
N PHE A 32 -3.25 5.98 13.58
CA PHE A 32 -2.83 5.69 12.21
C PHE A 32 -4.03 5.63 11.26
N LYS A 33 -5.10 4.89 11.62
CA LYS A 33 -6.32 4.82 10.82
C LYS A 33 -6.93 6.20 10.59
N LYS A 34 -7.02 7.05 11.63
CA LYS A 34 -7.54 8.41 11.52
C LYS A 34 -6.69 9.28 10.58
N ARG A 35 -5.37 9.24 10.74
CA ARG A 35 -4.43 10.04 9.94
C ARG A 35 -4.41 9.61 8.47
N PHE A 36 -4.50 8.32 8.19
CA PHE A 36 -4.40 7.76 6.84
C PHE A 36 -5.73 7.30 6.24
N GLN A 37 -6.87 7.70 6.83
CA GLN A 37 -8.21 7.23 6.42
C GLN A 37 -8.48 7.46 4.92
N ARG A 38 -7.99 8.57 4.36
CA ARG A 38 -8.14 8.91 2.93
C ARG A 38 -7.31 8.01 2.01
N MET A 39 -6.13 7.57 2.46
CA MET A 39 -5.25 6.64 1.71
C MET A 39 -5.62 5.17 1.93
N LEU A 40 -6.23 4.84 3.08
CA LEU A 40 -6.60 3.47 3.47
C LEU A 40 -7.90 2.97 2.83
N LYS A 41 -8.54 3.75 1.95
CA LYS A 41 -9.64 3.28 1.11
C LYS A 41 -9.07 2.37 0.02
N HIS A 42 -8.82 1.12 0.38
CA HIS A 42 -8.47 0.10 -0.57
C HIS A 42 -9.75 -0.65 -0.92
N ASP A 43 -10.33 -0.35 -2.08
CA ASP A 43 -11.36 -1.21 -2.64
C ASP A 43 -10.74 -2.57 -2.97
N PHE A 44 -11.50 -3.64 -2.77
CA PHE A 44 -11.06 -4.95 -3.20
C PHE A 44 -11.18 -5.03 -4.72
N TYR A 45 -10.18 -5.62 -5.35
CA TYR A 45 -10.23 -5.83 -6.77
C TYR A 45 -11.22 -6.95 -7.12
N SER A 46 -12.01 -6.73 -8.17
CA SER A 46 -12.94 -7.72 -8.69
C SER A 46 -12.23 -8.66 -9.69
N PRO A 47 -12.70 -9.91 -9.85
CA PRO A 47 -12.30 -10.73 -10.99
C PRO A 47 -12.53 -9.99 -12.32
N GLY A 48 -11.58 -10.08 -13.25
CA GLY A 48 -11.61 -9.38 -14.53
C GLY A 48 -10.95 -7.99 -14.52
N GLU A 49 -10.63 -7.44 -13.36
CA GLU A 49 -9.93 -6.15 -13.30
C GLU A 49 -8.46 -6.28 -13.72
N LEU A 50 -8.00 -5.30 -14.49
CA LEU A 50 -6.61 -5.20 -14.91
C LEU A 50 -5.77 -4.50 -13.85
N VAL A 51 -4.63 -5.09 -13.52
CA VAL A 51 -3.69 -4.60 -12.51
C VAL A 51 -2.25 -4.70 -12.98
N ILE A 52 -1.40 -3.81 -12.50
CA ILE A 52 0.05 -3.92 -12.62
C ILE A 52 0.65 -4.39 -11.30
N VAL A 53 1.73 -5.15 -11.39
CA VAL A 53 2.37 -5.75 -10.21
C VAL A 53 3.70 -5.05 -9.93
N ARG A 54 3.86 -4.55 -8.71
CA ARG A 54 5.14 -4.03 -8.23
C ARG A 54 6.17 -5.15 -8.07
N ASN A 55 7.32 -5.00 -8.72
CA ASN A 55 8.45 -5.92 -8.63
C ASN A 55 9.27 -5.63 -7.35
N SER A 56 8.88 -6.26 -6.24
CA SER A 56 9.52 -6.04 -4.94
C SER A 56 10.95 -6.55 -4.84
N GLN A 57 11.34 -7.52 -5.69
CA GLN A 57 12.71 -8.03 -5.71
C GLN A 57 13.66 -7.01 -6.33
N VAL A 58 13.25 -6.39 -7.43
CA VAL A 58 14.03 -5.35 -8.12
C VAL A 58 14.17 -4.12 -7.25
N ASP A 59 13.09 -3.67 -6.60
CA ASP A 59 13.08 -2.45 -5.80
C ASP A 59 14.12 -2.43 -4.67
N LYS A 60 14.43 -3.61 -4.12
CA LYS A 60 15.43 -3.81 -3.05
C LYS A 60 16.86 -4.04 -3.56
N SER A 61 17.05 -4.22 -4.87
CA SER A 61 18.36 -4.52 -5.44
C SER A 61 19.20 -3.27 -5.69
N LEU A 62 20.53 -3.40 -5.65
CA LEU A 62 21.45 -2.29 -5.95
C LEU A 62 21.34 -1.82 -7.41
N ASN A 63 21.09 -2.77 -8.33
CA ASN A 63 20.96 -2.52 -9.76
C ASN A 63 19.52 -2.17 -10.19
N LYS A 64 18.72 -1.58 -9.29
CA LYS A 64 17.29 -1.28 -9.53
C LYS A 64 17.04 -0.24 -10.61
N LYS A 65 18.02 0.64 -10.88
CA LYS A 65 17.85 1.79 -11.79
C LYS A 65 17.51 1.36 -13.22
N THR A 66 18.08 0.25 -13.68
CA THR A 66 17.93 -0.23 -15.07
C THR A 66 16.85 -1.30 -15.24
N LYS A 67 16.21 -1.75 -14.16
CA LYS A 67 15.24 -2.85 -14.18
C LYS A 67 13.81 -2.34 -14.09
N PRO A 68 12.84 -3.05 -14.69
CA PRO A 68 11.43 -2.65 -14.64
C PRO A 68 10.90 -2.73 -13.20
N ARG A 69 10.32 -1.62 -12.73
CA ARG A 69 9.72 -1.51 -11.38
C ARG A 69 8.33 -2.13 -11.30
N TYR A 70 7.58 -2.05 -12.39
CA TYR A 70 6.24 -2.61 -12.52
C TYR A 70 6.25 -3.65 -13.64
N LEU A 71 5.64 -4.79 -13.35
CA LEU A 71 5.36 -5.82 -14.34
C LEU A 71 4.02 -5.52 -14.98
N GLY A 72 3.83 -6.08 -16.18
CA GLY A 72 2.77 -5.74 -17.11
C GLY A 72 1.33 -5.81 -16.56
N PRO A 73 0.35 -5.52 -17.42
CA PRO A 73 -1.03 -5.69 -17.06
C PRO A 73 -1.35 -7.18 -16.90
N PHE A 74 -1.90 -7.52 -15.75
CA PHE A 74 -2.47 -8.83 -15.44
C PHE A 74 -3.96 -8.66 -15.17
N GLU A 75 -4.72 -9.70 -15.44
CA GLU A 75 -6.12 -9.78 -15.05
C GLU A 75 -6.25 -10.54 -13.73
N ILE A 76 -7.15 -10.09 -12.87
CA ILE A 76 -7.44 -10.77 -11.62
C ILE A 76 -8.39 -11.93 -11.88
N VAL A 77 -7.97 -13.14 -11.50
CA VAL A 77 -8.82 -14.33 -11.59
C VAL A 77 -9.72 -14.43 -10.36
N ARG A 78 -9.12 -14.34 -9.17
CA ARG A 78 -9.85 -14.43 -7.90
C ARG A 78 -8.99 -14.00 -6.73
N ARG A 79 -9.65 -13.70 -5.61
CA ARG A 79 -9.03 -13.52 -4.31
C ARG A 79 -8.99 -14.84 -3.52
N THR A 80 -7.90 -15.09 -2.83
CA THR A 80 -7.76 -16.23 -1.90
C THR A 80 -8.29 -15.88 -0.52
N LYS A 81 -8.58 -16.90 0.30
CA LYS A 81 -9.01 -16.70 1.70
C LYS A 81 -7.98 -15.93 2.54
N GLY A 82 -6.69 -16.02 2.18
CA GLY A 82 -5.60 -15.30 2.84
C GLY A 82 -5.43 -13.84 2.37
N GLY A 83 -6.28 -13.37 1.44
CA GLY A 83 -6.27 -12.00 0.95
C GLY A 83 -5.27 -11.72 -0.17
N SER A 84 -4.55 -12.72 -0.68
CA SER A 84 -3.78 -12.61 -1.91
C SER A 84 -4.67 -12.80 -3.14
N TYR A 85 -4.19 -12.41 -4.32
CA TYR A 85 -4.89 -12.57 -5.59
C TYR A 85 -4.16 -13.56 -6.48
N VAL A 86 -4.93 -14.36 -7.21
CA VAL A 86 -4.45 -15.14 -8.34
C VAL A 86 -4.61 -14.27 -9.58
N LEU A 87 -3.54 -14.15 -10.34
CA LEU A 87 -3.51 -13.34 -11.56
C LEU A 87 -3.35 -14.24 -12.78
N GLN A 88 -3.78 -13.75 -13.92
CA GLN A 88 -3.44 -14.31 -15.22
C GLN A 88 -2.86 -13.22 -16.12
N GLU A 89 -1.96 -13.62 -17.00
CA GLU A 89 -1.54 -12.79 -18.13
C GLU A 89 -2.70 -12.65 -19.13
N LEU A 90 -2.58 -11.69 -20.06
CA LEU A 90 -3.65 -11.38 -21.01
C LEU A 90 -3.90 -12.51 -22.04
N ASP A 91 -2.96 -13.43 -22.17
CA ASP A 91 -3.09 -14.66 -22.96
C ASP A 91 -3.89 -15.76 -22.22
N GLY A 92 -4.25 -15.54 -20.96
CA GLY A 92 -4.91 -16.51 -20.08
C GLY A 92 -3.95 -17.37 -19.26
N THR A 93 -2.63 -17.15 -19.35
CA THR A 93 -1.64 -17.92 -18.58
C THR A 93 -1.70 -17.53 -17.10
N ILE A 94 -1.98 -18.51 -16.23
CA ILE A 94 -2.14 -18.27 -14.79
C ILE A 94 -0.77 -18.09 -14.11
N VAL A 95 -0.63 -17.01 -13.34
CA VAL A 95 0.53 -16.78 -12.48
C VAL A 95 0.50 -17.75 -11.31
N ARG A 96 1.49 -18.63 -11.22
CA ARG A 96 1.57 -19.71 -10.21
C ARG A 96 1.57 -19.22 -8.77
N GLN A 97 2.06 -18.00 -8.52
CA GLN A 97 2.19 -17.42 -7.19
C GLN A 97 1.06 -16.41 -6.91
N GLY A 98 0.46 -16.52 -5.72
CA GLY A 98 -0.50 -15.51 -5.26
C GLY A 98 0.19 -14.17 -4.99
N MET A 99 -0.38 -13.08 -5.51
CA MET A 99 0.14 -11.73 -5.32
C MET A 99 -0.54 -11.04 -4.13
N ALA A 100 0.26 -10.41 -3.28
CA ALA A 100 -0.26 -9.66 -2.15
C ALA A 100 -0.88 -8.32 -2.61
N THR A 101 -1.98 -7.91 -2.00
CA THR A 101 -2.75 -6.70 -2.36
C THR A 101 -1.88 -5.44 -2.47
N PHE A 102 -0.94 -5.23 -1.54
CA PHE A 102 -0.08 -4.04 -1.51
C PHE A 102 0.91 -3.94 -2.69
N ARG A 103 1.03 -5.00 -3.50
CA ARG A 103 1.84 -5.01 -4.72
C ARG A 103 1.02 -4.68 -5.97
N LEU A 104 -0.31 -4.69 -5.88
CA LEU A 104 -1.21 -4.49 -7.00
C LEU A 104 -1.61 -3.03 -7.10
N TYR A 105 -1.58 -2.49 -8.31
CA TYR A 105 -2.12 -1.18 -8.65
C TYR A 105 -3.09 -1.33 -9.82
N PRO A 106 -4.17 -0.54 -9.88
CA PRO A 106 -5.09 -0.59 -11.02
C PRO A 106 -4.37 -0.20 -12.31
N TYR A 107 -4.62 -0.95 -13.38
CA TYR A 107 -4.13 -0.61 -14.71
C TYR A 107 -5.17 0.26 -15.43
N ILE A 108 -4.83 1.52 -15.64
CA ILE A 108 -5.67 2.47 -16.36
C ILE A 108 -5.25 2.46 -17.82
N THR A 109 -6.16 2.06 -18.71
CA THR A 109 -5.92 2.09 -20.16
C THR A 109 -5.82 3.52 -20.67
N ARG A 110 -5.06 3.75 -21.74
CA ARG A 110 -4.88 5.09 -22.34
C ARG A 110 -6.18 5.77 -22.75
N ASN A 111 -7.17 4.98 -23.19
CA ASN A 111 -8.47 5.49 -23.62
C ASN A 111 -9.52 5.47 -22.49
N SER A 112 -9.09 5.28 -21.23
CA SER A 112 -10.01 5.26 -20.11
C SER A 112 -10.50 6.68 -19.81
N PRO A 113 -11.81 6.91 -19.64
CA PRO A 113 -12.32 8.20 -19.19
C PRO A 113 -11.84 8.56 -17.77
N LEU A 114 -11.30 7.60 -17.00
CA LEU A 114 -10.64 7.88 -15.73
C LEU A 114 -9.31 8.63 -15.93
N LEU A 115 -8.60 8.37 -17.02
CA LEU A 115 -7.31 9.02 -17.28
C LEU A 115 -7.48 10.51 -17.54
N ASP A 116 -8.50 10.90 -18.32
CA ASP A 116 -8.83 12.30 -18.59
C ASP A 116 -9.19 13.09 -17.31
N LYS A 117 -9.75 12.42 -16.30
CA LYS A 117 -10.06 13.02 -14.99
C LYS A 117 -8.83 13.22 -14.11
N ILE A 118 -7.86 12.30 -14.21
CA ILE A 118 -6.66 12.29 -13.35
C ILE A 118 -5.60 13.24 -13.89
N SER A 119 -5.48 13.35 -15.20
CA SER A 119 -4.58 14.26 -15.89
C SER A 119 -5.41 15.18 -16.78
N PRO A 120 -5.97 16.28 -16.23
CA PRO A 120 -6.57 17.31 -17.06
C PRO A 120 -5.56 17.71 -18.13
N LYS A 121 -5.94 17.62 -19.40
CA LYS A 121 -5.08 18.01 -20.54
C LYS A 121 -4.90 19.53 -20.64
N ASP A 122 -5.36 20.26 -19.64
CA ASP A 122 -5.33 21.72 -19.62
C ASP A 122 -3.88 22.18 -19.57
N GLU A 123 -3.48 22.97 -20.58
CA GLU A 123 -2.15 23.55 -20.73
C GLU A 123 -1.72 24.45 -19.55
N ALA A 124 -2.62 24.69 -18.59
CA ALA A 124 -2.39 25.45 -17.37
C ALA A 124 -1.27 24.90 -16.46
N PHE A 125 -0.89 23.62 -16.58
CA PHE A 125 0.25 23.08 -15.81
C PHE A 125 1.62 23.56 -16.34
N TYR A 126 1.71 23.92 -17.63
CA TYR A 126 2.93 24.45 -18.26
C TYR A 126 2.91 25.98 -18.42
N GLY A 127 1.83 26.66 -18.01
CA GLY A 127 1.56 28.06 -18.37
C GLY A 127 1.66 29.09 -17.25
N SER A 128 2.51 28.92 -16.23
CA SER A 128 2.64 29.93 -15.16
C SER A 128 4.02 30.02 -14.49
N ASP A 129 5.10 29.71 -15.19
CA ASP A 129 6.46 30.00 -14.68
C ASP A 129 7.37 30.61 -15.76
N SER A 130 6.77 31.38 -16.68
CA SER A 130 7.50 32.19 -17.67
C SER A 130 7.88 33.57 -17.15
N ASN A 131 8.12 33.70 -15.84
CA ASN A 131 8.89 34.78 -15.23
C ASN A 131 10.17 34.18 -14.63
N LEU A 132 10.91 33.41 -15.44
CA LEU A 132 12.34 33.27 -15.20
C LEU A 132 12.94 34.52 -15.82
N ASP A 133 13.27 35.49 -14.97
CA ASP A 133 13.95 36.71 -15.36
C ASP A 133 15.13 36.35 -16.28
N GLU A 134 15.03 36.77 -17.54
CA GLU A 134 16.05 36.58 -18.59
C GLU A 134 17.24 37.53 -18.42
N ASP A 135 17.59 37.92 -17.19
CA ASP A 135 18.68 38.85 -16.93
C ASP A 135 19.68 38.22 -15.95
N GLU A 136 20.85 37.86 -16.48
CA GLU A 136 22.19 38.17 -15.95
C GLU A 136 23.24 37.09 -16.33
N TRP A 137 23.51 36.99 -17.63
CA TRP A 137 24.81 36.53 -18.16
C TRP A 137 25.33 37.58 -19.14
N GLU A 138 25.69 38.76 -18.65
CA GLU A 138 26.59 39.65 -19.39
C GLU A 138 28.05 39.25 -19.13
N TYR A 139 28.83 39.17 -20.22
CA TYR A 139 30.23 38.73 -20.29
C TYR A 139 31.21 39.79 -19.82
#